data_AF-A0A930YNU0-F1
#
_entry.id   AF-A0A930YNU0-F1
#
_cell.length_a   1.000
_cell.length_b   1.000
_cell.length_c   1.000
_cell.angle_alpha   90.00
_cell.angle_beta   90.00
_cell.angle_gamma   90.00
#
_symmetry.space_group_name_H-M   'P 1'
#
loop_
_entity.id
_entity.type
_entity.pdbx_description
1 polymer ?
#
loop_
_entity_poly.entity_id
_entity_poly.type
_entity_poly.pdbx_seq_one_letter_code
_entity_poly.pdbx_strand_id
1 'polypeptide(L)'
;MFLVSLVTIMQYQVLLQCDEELSRTSMARYEFVLVSDMQRGDTAWRGKAEAYLDGCYKGRVFIQASREYDLGAHIKGIGQYQSYKEDERGKRHWLEGIVGSVRMVRITTTSDSQGFLGTLYQIRRAFLESINPRATAGRAIVAGCVCGYRGAFKEHALERPFAQCGISHLVAVSGSHLALLAGLVQVVLKKLSVRPLVRDAITLGIIGCFVMLCGFPLSAVRALL
;
A
#
# COMPACT_ATOMS: atom_id res chain seq x y z
N MET A 1 -30.68 -3.44 -7.87
CA MET A 1 -30.60 -3.55 -6.40
C MET A 1 -30.20 -4.97 -5.93
N PHE A 2 -30.79 -6.04 -6.49
CA PHE A 2 -30.47 -7.44 -6.12
C PHE A 2 -29.02 -7.88 -6.39
N LEU A 3 -28.43 -7.49 -7.53
CA LEU A 3 -27.05 -7.88 -7.89
C LEU A 3 -25.99 -7.31 -6.93
N VAL A 4 -26.18 -6.07 -6.48
CA VAL A 4 -25.27 -5.38 -5.52
C VAL A 4 -25.34 -6.04 -4.14
N SER A 5 -26.54 -6.48 -3.73
CA SER A 5 -26.73 -7.22 -2.48
C SER A 5 -26.02 -8.59 -2.52
N LEU A 6 -26.13 -9.32 -3.64
CA LEU A 6 -25.49 -10.63 -3.80
C LEU A 6 -23.96 -10.53 -3.73
N VAL A 7 -23.36 -9.58 -4.45
CA VAL A 7 -21.91 -9.35 -4.44
C VAL A 7 -21.43 -9.01 -3.03
N THR A 8 -22.18 -8.19 -2.30
CA THR A 8 -21.82 -7.79 -0.92
C THR A 8 -21.89 -8.99 0.03
N ILE A 9 -22.92 -9.84 -0.10
CA ILE A 9 -23.07 -11.07 0.69
C ILE A 9 -21.92 -12.05 0.39
N MET A 10 -21.58 -12.24 -0.88
CA MET A 10 -20.46 -13.11 -1.28
C MET A 10 -19.13 -12.60 -0.72
N GLN A 11 -18.85 -11.30 -0.84
CA GLN A 11 -17.64 -10.70 -0.25
C GLN A 11 -17.59 -10.91 1.27
N TYR A 12 -18.71 -10.71 1.95
CA TYR A 12 -18.80 -10.92 3.39
C TYR A 12 -18.54 -12.39 3.78
N GLN A 13 -19.06 -13.35 3.02
CA GLN A 13 -18.79 -14.78 3.25
C GLN A 13 -17.32 -15.15 3.05
N VAL A 14 -16.66 -14.59 2.03
CA VAL A 14 -15.21 -14.80 1.82
C VAL A 14 -14.41 -14.29 3.01
N LEU A 15 -14.74 -13.11 3.54
CA LEU A 15 -14.05 -12.56 4.71
C LEU A 15 -14.25 -13.41 5.97
N LEU A 16 -15.44 -13.99 6.16
CA LEU A 16 -15.70 -14.92 7.25
C LEU A 16 -14.84 -16.20 7.15
N GLN A 17 -14.71 -16.76 5.94
CA GLN A 17 -13.87 -17.94 5.71
C GLN A 17 -12.39 -17.64 6.00
N CYS A 18 -11.89 -16.51 5.51
CA CYS A 18 -10.53 -16.05 5.79
C CYS A 18 -10.28 -15.86 7.29
N ASP A 19 -11.20 -15.21 8.01
CA ASP A 19 -11.11 -14.98 9.45
C ASP A 19 -11.12 -16.27 10.27
N GLU A 20 -11.98 -17.22 9.90
CA GLU A 20 -12.06 -18.54 10.54
C GLU A 20 -10.76 -19.34 10.33
N GLU A 21 -10.19 -19.30 9.12
CA GLU A 21 -8.94 -19.99 8.81
C GLU A 21 -7.75 -19.41 9.60
N LEU A 22 -7.64 -18.08 9.64
CA LEU A 22 -6.62 -17.37 10.41
C LEU A 22 -6.78 -17.58 11.92
N SER A 23 -8.01 -17.71 12.41
CA SER A 23 -8.25 -17.97 13.84
C SER A 23 -7.87 -19.38 14.26
N ARG A 24 -7.96 -20.37 13.36
CA ARG A 24 -7.69 -21.78 13.66
C ARG A 24 -6.24 -22.19 13.43
N THR A 25 -5.55 -21.53 12.52
CA THR A 25 -4.20 -21.90 12.12
C THR A 25 -3.17 -21.07 12.88
N SER A 26 -2.09 -21.71 13.34
CA SER A 26 -1.00 -20.99 14.00
C SER A 26 -0.37 -19.94 13.08
N MET A 27 -0.22 -18.71 13.58
CA MET A 27 0.42 -17.60 12.86
C MET A 27 1.84 -17.92 12.37
N ALA A 28 2.54 -18.85 13.04
CA ALA A 28 3.88 -19.29 12.67
C ALA A 28 3.94 -20.02 11.32
N ARG A 29 2.82 -20.56 10.83
CA ARG A 29 2.75 -21.22 9.52
C ARG A 29 2.55 -20.24 8.37
N TYR A 30 2.08 -19.03 8.66
CA TYR A 30 1.80 -18.04 7.65
C TYR A 30 3.05 -17.28 7.22
N GLU A 31 3.05 -16.92 5.95
CA GLU A 31 3.92 -15.92 5.37
C GLU A 31 3.13 -14.65 5.14
N PHE A 32 3.57 -13.55 5.75
CA PHE A 32 2.92 -12.26 5.60
C PHE A 32 3.73 -11.38 4.67
N VAL A 33 3.16 -11.01 3.53
CA VAL A 33 3.80 -10.11 2.56
C VAL A 33 3.26 -8.71 2.75
N LEU A 34 4.11 -7.74 3.10
CA LEU A 34 3.69 -6.35 3.28
C LEU A 34 3.30 -5.73 1.93
N VAL A 35 2.07 -5.22 1.86
CA VAL A 35 1.50 -4.57 0.67
C VAL A 35 1.25 -3.07 0.88
N SER A 36 1.65 -2.54 2.04
CA SER A 36 1.70 -1.10 2.28
C SER A 36 2.93 -0.72 3.09
N ASP A 37 3.36 0.52 2.99
CA ASP A 37 4.32 1.09 3.94
C ASP A 37 3.76 0.97 5.36
N MET A 38 4.63 0.70 6.32
CA MET A 38 4.24 0.70 7.72
C MET A 38 4.13 2.13 8.25
N GLN A 39 3.13 2.37 9.07
CA GLN A 39 2.91 3.64 9.75
C GLN A 39 3.20 3.49 11.23
N ARG A 40 3.83 4.51 11.81
CA ARG A 40 4.13 4.53 13.23
C ARG A 40 2.85 4.77 14.05
N GLY A 41 2.46 3.77 14.82
CA GLY A 41 1.49 3.91 15.91
C GLY A 41 2.16 4.31 17.21
N ASP A 42 1.37 4.44 18.27
CA ASP A 42 1.86 4.85 19.59
C ASP A 42 2.77 3.78 20.22
N THR A 43 2.46 2.49 19.95
CA THR A 43 3.12 1.33 20.58
C THR A 43 3.71 0.33 19.58
N ALA A 44 3.35 0.42 18.31
CA ALA A 44 3.82 -0.51 17.27
C ALA A 44 3.75 0.14 15.89
N TRP A 45 4.59 -0.35 14.98
CA TRP A 45 4.46 -0.10 13.55
C TRP A 45 3.31 -0.93 13.00
N ARG A 46 2.48 -0.34 12.16
CA ARG A 46 1.33 -1.02 11.53
C ARG A 46 1.39 -0.92 10.01
N GLY A 47 1.27 -2.04 9.32
CA GLY A 47 1.17 -2.10 7.84
C GLY A 47 0.13 -3.11 7.38
N LYS A 48 -0.43 -2.94 6.19
CA LYS A 48 -1.31 -3.92 5.54
C LYS A 48 -0.42 -5.03 4.96
N ALA A 49 -0.79 -6.28 5.18
CA ALA A 49 -0.11 -7.44 4.62
C ALA A 49 -1.12 -8.46 4.09
N GLU A 50 -0.68 -9.23 3.11
CA GLU A 50 -1.39 -10.40 2.61
C GLU A 50 -0.82 -11.64 3.30
N ALA A 51 -1.71 -12.47 3.84
CA ALA A 51 -1.37 -13.70 4.53
C ALA A 51 -1.41 -14.86 3.54
N TYR A 52 -0.32 -15.62 3.47
CA TYR A 52 -0.19 -16.81 2.65
C TYR A 52 0.06 -18.04 3.51
N LEU A 53 -0.62 -19.13 3.21
CA LEU A 53 -0.38 -20.44 3.81
C LEU A 53 -0.03 -21.41 2.68
N ASP A 54 1.16 -22.00 2.75
CA ASP A 54 1.67 -22.95 1.73
C ASP A 54 1.58 -22.38 0.30
N GLY A 55 1.82 -21.07 0.16
CA GLY A 55 1.77 -20.33 -1.12
C GLY A 55 0.36 -19.88 -1.56
N CYS A 56 -0.69 -20.30 -0.87
CA CYS A 56 -2.06 -19.89 -1.17
C CYS A 56 -2.45 -18.63 -0.38
N TYR A 57 -3.06 -17.65 -1.05
CA TYR A 57 -3.58 -16.44 -0.41
C TYR A 57 -4.76 -16.77 0.52
N LYS A 58 -4.68 -16.32 1.78
CA LYS A 58 -5.65 -16.60 2.85
C LYS A 58 -6.36 -15.37 3.40
N GLY A 59 -6.03 -14.18 2.93
CA GLY A 59 -6.70 -12.95 3.35
C GLY A 59 -5.72 -11.81 3.59
N ARG A 60 -6.28 -10.63 3.87
CA ARG A 60 -5.51 -9.42 4.18
C ARG A 60 -5.66 -9.06 5.64
N VAL A 61 -4.53 -8.77 6.28
CA VAL A 61 -4.46 -8.42 7.71
C VAL A 61 -3.63 -7.16 7.93
N PHE A 62 -3.78 -6.53 9.08
CA PHE A 62 -2.79 -5.58 9.57
C PHE A 62 -1.70 -6.30 10.36
N ILE A 63 -0.43 -6.14 9.97
CA ILE A 63 0.72 -6.55 10.78
C ILE A 63 1.06 -5.44 11.75
N GLN A 64 1.23 -5.81 13.03
CA GLN A 64 1.79 -4.95 14.06
C GLN A 64 3.15 -5.50 14.49
N ALA A 65 4.20 -4.69 14.35
CA ALA A 65 5.57 -5.10 14.70
C ALA A 65 6.28 -4.02 15.54
N SER A 66 7.33 -4.42 16.25
CA SER A 66 8.14 -3.52 17.10
C SER A 66 9.00 -2.55 16.29
N ARG A 67 9.33 -2.90 15.04
CA ARG A 67 10.11 -2.08 14.11
C ARG A 67 9.42 -1.96 12.76
N GLU A 68 9.88 -1.00 11.96
CA GLU A 68 9.45 -0.80 10.58
C GLU A 68 10.04 -1.89 9.67
N TYR A 69 9.26 -2.28 8.67
CA TYR A 69 9.65 -3.19 7.60
C TYR A 69 9.24 -2.57 6.27
N ASP A 70 10.02 -2.86 5.23
CA ASP A 70 9.83 -2.29 3.90
C ASP A 70 8.63 -2.90 3.18
N LEU A 71 8.05 -2.12 2.26
CA LEU A 71 7.03 -2.60 1.34
C LEU A 71 7.57 -3.80 0.53
N GLY A 72 6.77 -4.87 0.43
CA GLY A 72 7.17 -6.10 -0.24
C GLY A 72 8.00 -7.06 0.63
N ALA A 73 8.27 -6.73 1.90
CA ALA A 73 8.92 -7.65 2.81
C ALA A 73 8.01 -8.83 3.17
N HIS A 74 8.57 -10.02 3.11
CA HIS A 74 7.99 -11.28 3.55
C HIS A 74 8.37 -11.51 5.01
N ILE A 75 7.38 -11.66 5.88
CA ILE A 75 7.55 -11.78 7.32
C ILE A 75 7.00 -13.13 7.76
N LYS A 76 7.84 -13.94 8.39
CA LYS A 76 7.45 -15.20 9.07
C LYS A 76 7.80 -15.12 10.54
N GLY A 77 6.90 -15.60 11.39
CA GLY A 77 7.15 -15.60 12.82
C GLY A 77 5.93 -15.92 13.65
N ILE A 78 6.12 -15.83 14.95
CA ILE A 78 5.08 -16.06 15.94
C ILE A 78 4.34 -14.75 16.15
N GLY A 79 3.01 -14.80 16.05
CA GLY A 79 2.14 -13.66 16.28
C GLY A 79 0.81 -14.06 16.91
N GLN A 80 0.07 -13.06 17.37
CA GLN A 80 -1.27 -13.20 17.91
C GLN A 80 -2.26 -12.57 16.94
N TYR A 81 -3.20 -13.36 16.43
CA TYR A 81 -4.28 -12.87 15.59
C TYR A 81 -5.40 -12.28 16.44
N GLN A 82 -5.97 -11.18 15.96
CA GLN A 82 -7.16 -10.54 16.51
C GLN A 82 -8.12 -10.25 15.36
N SER A 83 -9.30 -10.86 15.40
CA SER A 83 -10.36 -10.66 14.41
C SER A 83 -10.98 -9.26 14.53
N TYR A 84 -11.37 -8.70 13.38
CA TYR A 84 -12.12 -7.44 13.30
C TYR A 84 -13.63 -7.62 13.14
N LYS A 85 -14.11 -8.86 13.11
CA LYS A 85 -15.55 -9.17 12.98
C LYS A 85 -16.39 -8.57 14.11
N GLU A 86 -15.86 -8.60 15.34
CA GLU A 86 -16.58 -8.19 16.56
C GLU A 86 -16.18 -6.79 17.06
N ASP A 87 -15.16 -6.17 16.48
CA ASP A 87 -14.67 -4.85 16.89
C ASP A 87 -15.43 -3.73 16.16
N GLU A 88 -16.15 -2.88 16.90
CA GLU A 88 -16.81 -1.66 16.40
C GLU A 88 -15.84 -0.77 15.60
N ARG A 89 -14.55 -0.71 15.99
CA ARG A 89 -13.51 0.03 15.27
C ARG A 89 -13.00 -0.75 14.04
N GLY A 90 -13.08 -2.07 14.09
CA GLY A 90 -12.67 -3.00 13.02
C GLY A 90 -13.64 -3.09 11.85
N LYS A 91 -14.94 -2.80 12.07
CA LYS A 91 -15.99 -2.85 11.03
C LYS A 91 -15.65 -2.07 9.75
N ARG A 92 -14.99 -0.91 9.89
CA ARG A 92 -14.56 -0.12 8.73
C ARG A 92 -13.51 -0.84 7.89
N HIS A 93 -12.53 -1.48 8.54
CA HIS A 93 -11.47 -2.22 7.88
C HIS A 93 -11.97 -3.57 7.31
N TRP A 94 -12.95 -4.18 7.96
CA TRP A 94 -13.64 -5.36 7.44
C TRP A 94 -14.27 -5.08 6.07
N LEU A 95 -14.94 -3.93 5.93
CA LEU A 95 -15.50 -3.50 4.64
C LEU A 95 -14.43 -3.16 3.59
N GLU A 96 -13.19 -2.85 4.00
CA GLU A 96 -12.03 -2.71 3.10
C GLU A 96 -11.40 -4.07 2.70
N GLY A 97 -11.97 -5.19 3.18
CA GLY A 97 -11.48 -6.54 2.93
C GLY A 97 -10.33 -6.97 3.85
N ILE A 98 -10.16 -6.32 5.00
CA ILE A 98 -9.14 -6.66 6.00
C ILE A 98 -9.81 -7.41 7.15
N VAL A 99 -9.44 -8.66 7.35
CA VAL A 99 -10.15 -9.58 8.27
C VAL A 99 -9.74 -9.41 9.73
N GLY A 100 -8.53 -8.93 9.99
CA GLY A 100 -8.05 -8.71 11.34
C GLY A 100 -6.65 -8.13 11.40
N SER A 101 -6.05 -8.20 12.58
CA SER A 101 -4.65 -7.83 12.81
C SER A 101 -3.84 -8.95 13.44
N VAL A 102 -2.57 -9.05 13.06
CA VAL A 102 -1.59 -9.96 13.65
C VAL A 102 -0.53 -9.14 14.36
N ARG A 103 -0.46 -9.27 15.68
CA ARG A 103 0.62 -8.72 16.48
C ARG A 103 1.78 -9.68 16.47
N MET A 104 2.88 -9.32 15.81
CA MET A 104 4.08 -10.12 15.77
C MET A 104 4.79 -10.07 17.11
N VAL A 105 4.90 -11.22 17.77
CA VAL A 105 5.61 -11.39 19.05
C VAL A 105 7.09 -11.66 18.79
N ARG A 106 7.38 -12.56 17.84
CA ARG A 106 8.75 -12.87 17.42
C ARG A 106 8.81 -13.11 15.93
N ILE A 107 9.65 -12.38 15.23
CA ILE A 107 9.88 -12.57 13.79
C ILE A 107 11.07 -13.50 13.63
N THR A 108 10.85 -14.62 12.95
CA THR A 108 11.87 -15.68 12.74
C THR A 108 12.63 -15.44 11.44
N THR A 109 11.91 -15.04 10.39
CA THR A 109 12.49 -14.81 9.08
C THR A 109 11.91 -13.55 8.47
N THR A 110 12.77 -12.77 7.84
CA THR A 110 12.38 -11.67 6.96
C THR A 110 13.14 -11.82 5.67
N SER A 111 12.45 -11.73 4.54
CA SER A 111 13.06 -11.76 3.21
C SER A 111 12.39 -10.75 2.30
N ASP A 112 13.12 -10.23 1.32
CA ASP A 112 12.56 -9.33 0.34
C ASP A 112 11.92 -10.10 -0.82
N SER A 113 10.89 -9.50 -1.41
CA SER A 113 10.34 -9.96 -2.68
C SER A 113 11.46 -10.12 -3.72
N GLN A 114 11.37 -11.15 -4.55
CA GLN A 114 12.36 -11.46 -5.59
C GLN A 114 11.84 -11.10 -6.98
N GLY A 115 12.74 -11.13 -7.97
CA GLY A 115 12.41 -10.83 -9.38
C GLY A 115 12.06 -9.36 -9.62
N PHE A 116 11.22 -9.11 -10.63
CA PHE A 116 10.89 -7.76 -11.06
C PHE A 116 10.29 -6.87 -9.95
N LEU A 117 9.35 -7.42 -9.16
CA LEU A 117 8.74 -6.71 -8.03
C LEU A 117 9.78 -6.39 -6.93
N GLY A 118 10.67 -7.33 -6.65
CA GLY A 118 11.79 -7.12 -5.73
C GLY A 118 12.69 -5.96 -6.14
N THR A 119 13.14 -5.95 -7.40
CA THR A 119 13.94 -4.85 -7.96
C THR A 119 13.19 -3.52 -7.88
N LEU A 120 11.89 -3.52 -8.17
CA LEU A 120 11.08 -2.31 -8.09
C LEU A 120 11.00 -1.76 -6.66
N TYR A 121 10.78 -2.61 -5.66
CA TYR A 121 10.76 -2.19 -4.25
C TYR A 121 12.13 -1.66 -3.80
N GLN A 122 13.22 -2.28 -4.26
CA GLN A 122 14.57 -1.78 -3.98
C GLN A 122 14.83 -0.40 -4.61
N ILE A 123 14.42 -0.18 -5.86
CA ILE A 123 14.53 1.13 -6.51
C ILE A 123 13.73 2.17 -5.72
N ARG A 124 12.46 1.88 -5.40
CA ARG A 124 11.60 2.76 -4.60
C ARG A 124 12.27 3.08 -3.25
N ARG A 125 12.83 2.09 -2.57
CA ARG A 125 13.55 2.27 -1.30
C ARG A 125 14.75 3.20 -1.47
N ALA A 126 15.56 3.03 -2.51
CA ALA A 126 16.69 3.93 -2.79
C ALA A 126 16.22 5.39 -3.05
N PHE A 127 15.11 5.57 -3.76
CA PHE A 127 14.49 6.90 -3.91
C PHE A 127 14.08 7.48 -2.56
N LEU A 128 13.41 6.71 -1.70
CA LEU A 128 13.03 7.15 -0.37
C LEU A 128 14.25 7.49 0.48
N GLU A 129 15.31 6.68 0.47
CA GLU A 129 16.55 6.97 1.21
C GLU A 129 17.20 8.28 0.72
N SER A 130 17.24 8.51 -0.60
CA SER A 130 17.75 9.76 -1.17
C SER A 130 16.90 10.99 -0.80
N ILE A 131 15.57 10.83 -0.80
CA ILE A 131 14.63 11.88 -0.39
C ILE A 131 14.72 12.09 1.11
N ASN A 132 15.06 11.10 1.93
CA ASN A 132 15.10 11.18 3.39
C ASN A 132 13.85 11.91 3.96
N PRO A 133 12.66 11.27 3.91
CA PRO A 133 11.37 11.92 4.19
C PRO A 133 11.26 12.36 5.65
N ARG A 134 12.00 11.70 6.55
CA ARG A 134 11.98 12.02 7.99
C ARG A 134 12.74 13.30 8.32
N ALA A 135 13.66 13.74 7.46
CA ALA A 135 14.49 14.92 7.74
C ALA A 135 13.69 16.23 7.83
N THR A 136 12.72 16.45 6.94
CA THR A 136 11.88 17.66 6.95
C THR A 136 10.47 17.40 6.43
N ALA A 137 9.51 18.23 6.86
CA ALA A 137 8.14 18.19 6.36
C ALA A 137 8.05 18.32 4.83
N GLY A 138 8.86 19.19 4.21
CA GLY A 138 8.91 19.33 2.75
C GLY A 138 9.34 18.04 2.05
N ARG A 139 10.34 17.33 2.60
CA ARG A 139 10.82 16.04 2.07
C ARG A 139 9.78 14.93 2.28
N ALA A 140 9.06 14.94 3.40
CA ALA A 140 7.91 14.07 3.62
C ALA A 140 6.83 14.27 2.55
N ILE A 141 6.50 15.52 2.22
CA ILE A 141 5.53 15.85 1.16
C ILE A 141 6.01 15.33 -0.19
N VAL A 142 7.28 15.57 -0.55
CA VAL A 142 7.86 15.05 -1.80
C VAL A 142 7.77 13.52 -1.84
N ALA A 143 8.11 12.82 -0.76
CA ALA A 143 8.02 11.37 -0.68
C ALA A 143 6.59 10.84 -0.82
N GLY A 144 5.61 11.53 -0.21
CA GLY A 144 4.19 11.21 -0.37
C GLY A 144 3.69 11.43 -1.80
N CYS A 145 4.11 12.52 -2.44
CA CYS A 145 3.70 12.86 -3.80
C CYS A 145 4.35 11.96 -4.87
N VAL A 146 5.63 11.61 -4.70
CA VAL A 146 6.41 10.88 -5.70
C VAL A 146 6.32 9.37 -5.50
N CYS A 147 6.39 8.90 -4.27
CA CYS A 147 6.44 7.47 -3.93
C CYS A 147 5.16 6.97 -3.27
N GLY A 148 4.17 7.83 -2.98
CA GLY A 148 3.01 7.45 -2.17
C GLY A 148 3.35 7.14 -0.71
N TYR A 149 4.56 7.49 -0.23
CA TYR A 149 5.03 7.14 1.11
C TYR A 149 4.40 8.04 2.17
N ARG A 150 3.55 7.45 3.03
CA ARG A 150 2.85 8.16 4.10
C ARG A 150 3.46 8.00 5.49
N GLY A 151 4.54 7.22 5.63
CA GLY A 151 5.15 6.95 6.94
C GLY A 151 5.57 8.23 7.69
N ALA A 152 6.22 9.16 6.98
CA ALA A 152 6.69 10.43 7.55
C ALA A 152 5.58 11.49 7.70
N PHE A 153 4.41 11.33 7.08
CA PHE A 153 3.33 12.32 7.15
C PHE A 153 2.79 12.50 8.56
N LYS A 154 2.61 11.37 9.27
CA LYS A 154 2.14 11.37 10.66
C LYS A 154 3.20 11.91 11.62
N GLU A 155 4.47 11.60 11.37
CA GLU A 155 5.60 12.07 12.19
C GLU A 155 5.74 13.59 12.17
N HIS A 156 5.50 14.22 11.00
CA HIS A 156 5.50 15.68 10.85
C HIS A 156 4.14 16.33 11.11
N ALA A 157 3.16 15.59 11.64
CA ALA A 157 1.80 16.07 11.91
C ALA A 157 1.10 16.75 10.71
N LEU A 158 1.43 16.33 9.49
CA LEU A 158 0.96 16.95 8.25
C LEU A 158 -0.50 16.63 7.90
N GLU A 159 -1.09 15.60 8.52
CA GLU A 159 -2.47 15.20 8.25
C GLU A 159 -3.49 16.30 8.58
N ARG A 160 -3.32 17.01 9.71
CA ARG A 160 -4.26 18.07 10.12
C ARG A 160 -4.20 19.29 9.22
N PRO A 161 -3.02 19.90 8.94
CA PRO A 161 -2.93 21.02 8.01
C PRO A 161 -3.48 20.69 6.62
N PHE A 162 -3.17 19.51 6.08
CA PHE A 162 -3.67 19.11 4.77
C PHE A 162 -5.19 18.91 4.77
N ALA A 163 -5.76 18.39 5.85
CA ALA A 163 -7.22 18.26 5.99
C ALA A 163 -7.90 19.63 6.10
N GLN A 164 -7.33 20.55 6.88
CA GLN A 164 -7.85 21.92 7.04
C GLN A 164 -7.83 22.72 5.74
N CYS A 165 -6.79 22.55 4.93
CA CYS A 165 -6.68 23.18 3.62
C CYS A 165 -7.47 22.43 2.53
N GLY A 166 -8.15 21.32 2.85
CA GLY A 166 -8.92 20.51 1.89
C GLY A 166 -8.06 19.75 0.89
N ILE A 167 -6.73 19.68 1.07
CA ILE A 167 -5.75 19.13 0.13
C ILE A 167 -5.23 17.74 0.51
N SER A 168 -5.83 17.06 1.50
CA SER A 168 -5.46 15.67 1.85
C SER A 168 -5.52 14.70 0.66
N HIS A 169 -6.36 15.00 -0.33
CA HIS A 169 -6.48 14.23 -1.55
C HIS A 169 -5.32 14.42 -2.53
N LEU A 170 -4.50 15.46 -2.38
CA LEU A 170 -3.28 15.67 -3.19
C LEU A 170 -2.13 14.76 -2.73
N VAL A 171 -2.11 14.37 -1.45
CA VAL A 171 -1.10 13.46 -0.87
C VAL A 171 -1.46 12.01 -1.17
N ALA A 172 -2.75 11.72 -1.35
CA ALA A 172 -3.19 10.49 -1.96
C ALA A 172 -2.89 10.56 -3.46
N VAL A 173 -1.87 9.86 -3.93
CA VAL A 173 -1.64 9.68 -5.36
C VAL A 173 -2.94 9.22 -6.01
N SER A 174 -3.64 10.16 -6.66
CA SER A 174 -4.96 9.98 -7.25
C SER A 174 -4.82 9.82 -8.76
N GLY A 175 -5.78 9.17 -9.41
CA GLY A 175 -5.81 9.06 -10.88
C GLY A 175 -5.70 10.43 -11.57
N SER A 176 -6.13 11.51 -10.91
CA SER A 176 -6.01 12.89 -11.38
C SER A 176 -4.57 13.41 -11.40
N HIS A 177 -3.73 13.04 -10.43
CA HIS A 177 -2.29 13.36 -10.46
C HIS A 177 -1.61 12.67 -11.64
N LEU A 178 -2.01 11.42 -11.92
CA LEU A 178 -1.52 10.66 -13.05
C LEU A 178 -1.91 11.32 -14.38
N ALA A 179 -3.16 11.76 -14.50
CA ALA A 179 -3.67 12.48 -15.67
C ALA A 179 -3.01 13.85 -15.86
N LEU A 180 -2.75 14.59 -14.77
CA LEU A 180 -2.03 15.87 -14.80
C LEU A 180 -0.57 15.68 -15.23
N LEU A 181 0.12 14.68 -14.68
CA LEU A 181 1.48 14.33 -15.06
C LEU A 181 1.54 13.91 -16.53
N ALA A 182 0.60 13.06 -16.98
CA ALA A 182 0.45 12.65 -18.36
C ALA A 182 0.27 13.86 -19.30
N GLY A 183 -0.64 14.77 -18.94
CA GLY A 183 -0.92 15.99 -19.69
C GLY A 183 0.30 16.91 -19.78
N LEU A 184 1.02 17.11 -18.66
CA LEU A 184 2.23 17.92 -18.62
C LEU A 184 3.33 17.34 -19.51
N VAL A 185 3.57 16.03 -19.40
CA VAL A 185 4.53 15.30 -20.24
C VAL A 185 4.17 15.42 -21.71
N GLN A 186 2.89 15.27 -22.08
CA GLN A 186 2.44 15.46 -23.45
C GLN A 186 2.65 16.89 -23.96
N VAL A 187 2.37 17.91 -23.14
CA VAL A 187 2.58 19.33 -23.50
C VAL A 187 4.06 19.61 -23.74
N VAL A 188 4.95 19.12 -22.87
CA VAL A 188 6.41 19.30 -23.00
C VAL A 188 6.93 18.59 -24.25
N LEU A 189 6.54 17.32 -24.47
CA LEU A 189 6.94 16.55 -25.66
C LEU A 189 6.38 17.14 -26.96
N LYS A 190 5.18 17.75 -26.91
CA LYS A 190 4.59 18.48 -28.04
C LYS A 190 5.41 19.74 -28.37
N LYS A 191 5.91 20.47 -27.36
CA LYS A 191 6.81 21.63 -27.56
C LYS A 191 8.17 21.22 -28.15
N LEU A 192 8.62 20.00 -27.88
CA LEU A 192 9.85 19.43 -28.45
C LEU A 192 9.65 18.83 -29.85
N SER A 193 8.48 19.00 -30.47
CA SER A 193 8.16 18.48 -31.81
C SER A 193 8.36 16.97 -31.96
N VAL A 194 8.18 16.20 -30.88
CA VAL A 194 8.28 14.75 -30.88
C VAL A 194 7.09 14.14 -31.64
N ARG A 195 7.34 13.10 -32.44
CA ARG A 195 6.30 12.39 -33.20
C ARG A 195 5.18 11.86 -32.27
N PRO A 196 3.89 11.93 -32.65
CA PRO A 196 2.77 11.54 -31.78
C PRO A 196 2.89 10.14 -31.17
N LEU A 197 3.26 9.14 -31.98
CA LEU A 197 3.46 7.76 -31.54
C LEU A 197 4.57 7.62 -30.49
N VAL A 198 5.67 8.34 -30.66
CA VAL A 198 6.81 8.32 -29.74
C VAL A 198 6.46 9.07 -28.45
N ARG A 199 5.74 10.17 -28.55
CA ARG A 199 5.24 10.92 -27.39
C ARG A 199 4.33 10.05 -26.53
N ASP A 200 3.38 9.35 -27.15
CA ASP A 200 2.41 8.54 -26.41
C ASP A 200 3.11 7.35 -25.75
N ALA A 201 4.08 6.72 -26.43
CA ALA A 201 4.92 5.67 -25.85
C ALA A 201 5.77 6.17 -24.65
N ILE A 202 6.41 7.34 -24.77
CA ILE A 202 7.19 7.95 -23.67
C ILE A 202 6.28 8.30 -22.50
N THR A 203 5.11 8.88 -22.79
CA THR A 203 4.12 9.25 -21.77
C THR A 203 3.63 8.02 -21.01
N LEU A 204 3.30 6.94 -21.74
CA LEU A 204 2.90 5.67 -21.16
C LEU A 204 4.02 5.06 -20.31
N GLY A 205 5.27 5.13 -20.76
CA GLY A 205 6.44 4.67 -20.00
C GLY A 205 6.65 5.44 -18.70
N ILE A 206 6.55 6.78 -18.73
CA ILE A 206 6.68 7.64 -17.54
C ILE A 206 5.54 7.38 -16.55
N ILE A 207 4.30 7.29 -17.04
CA ILE A 207 3.14 6.94 -16.22
C ILE A 207 3.33 5.57 -15.58
N GLY A 208 3.71 4.55 -16.37
CA GLY A 208 3.95 3.20 -15.89
C GLY A 208 5.02 3.16 -14.79
N CYS A 209 6.14 3.86 -15.00
CA CYS A 209 7.21 3.99 -14.01
C CYS A 209 6.72 4.68 -12.72
N PHE A 210 5.95 5.75 -12.83
CA PHE A 210 5.37 6.44 -11.67
C PHE A 210 4.40 5.55 -10.87
N VAL A 211 3.54 4.78 -11.55
CA VAL A 211 2.62 3.83 -10.90
C VAL A 211 3.39 2.72 -10.18
N MET A 212 4.44 2.21 -10.81
CA MET A 212 5.33 1.22 -10.21
C MET A 212 6.01 1.78 -8.96
N LEU A 213 6.57 2.99 -9.02
CA LEU A 213 7.18 3.66 -7.85
C LEU A 213 6.18 3.89 -6.71
N CYS A 214 4.91 4.17 -7.03
CA CYS A 214 3.84 4.30 -6.05
C CYS A 214 3.38 2.99 -5.42
N GLY A 215 3.88 1.83 -5.88
CA GLY A 215 3.56 0.52 -5.28
C GLY A 215 2.20 -0.04 -5.71
N PHE A 216 1.79 0.25 -6.96
CA PHE A 216 0.53 -0.21 -7.56
C PHE A 216 -0.74 0.17 -6.78
N PRO A 217 -1.05 1.47 -6.60
CA PRO A 217 -2.37 1.86 -6.11
C PRO A 217 -3.45 1.33 -7.08
N LEU A 218 -4.47 0.64 -6.55
CA LEU A 218 -5.57 0.01 -7.32
C LEU A 218 -6.27 0.96 -8.30
N SER A 219 -6.22 2.27 -8.05
CA SER A 219 -6.78 3.30 -8.94
C SER A 219 -5.94 3.54 -10.21
N ALA A 220 -4.64 3.28 -10.16
CA ALA A 220 -3.74 3.48 -11.29
C ALA A 220 -3.69 2.26 -12.22
N VAL A 221 -3.79 1.05 -11.65
CA VAL A 221 -3.97 -0.19 -12.44
C VAL A 221 -5.25 -0.13 -13.27
N ARG A 222 -6.33 0.46 -12.72
CA ARG A 222 -7.60 0.66 -13.43
C ARG A 222 -7.61 1.80 -14.44
N ALA A 223 -6.64 2.71 -14.37
CA ALA A 223 -6.47 3.80 -15.35
C ALA A 223 -5.49 3.41 -16.47
N LEU A 224 -4.73 2.33 -16.28
CA LEU A 224 -3.82 1.76 -17.26
C LEU A 224 -4.54 0.74 -18.18
N LEU A 225 -5.58 0.06 -17.66
CA LEU A 225 -6.51 -0.80 -18.41
C LEU A 225 -7.61 0.04 -19.07
#